data_AF-A0A6P9AQQ0-F1
#
_entry.id   AF-A0A6P9AQQ0-F1
#
_cell.length_a   1.000
_cell.length_b   1.000
_cell.length_c   1.000
_cell.angle_alpha   90.00
_cell.angle_beta   90.00
_cell.angle_gamma   90.00
#
_symmetry.space_group_name_H-M   'P 1'
#
loop_
_entity.id
_entity.type
_entity.pdbx_description
1 polymer ?
#
loop_
_entity_poly.entity_id
_entity_poly.type
_entity_poly.pdbx_seq_one_letter_code
_entity_poly.pdbx_strand_id
1 'polypeptide(L)'
;AFAFDKTAKRCHWLSFTSLENGARKKHDTAFLLYEKKDYVRNCIIGKGATYKGNVSVTRSGIECQAWNSTIPHEHSFLPSSYRGKDLQRNYCRNPRGEEGGPWCFTSDPKTRHEACKIPLCSE
;
A
#
# COMPACT_ATOMS: atom_id res chain seq x y z
N ALA A 1 5.57 0.18 -11.26
CA ALA A 1 4.90 0.35 -12.57
C ALA A 1 5.88 0.00 -13.69
N PHE A 2 5.49 0.07 -14.96
CA PHE A 2 6.47 0.14 -16.05
C PHE A 2 5.97 1.06 -17.16
N ALA A 3 6.89 1.70 -17.87
CA ALA A 3 6.60 2.47 -19.08
C ALA A 3 7.13 1.71 -20.30
N PHE A 4 6.29 1.48 -21.29
CA PHE A 4 6.69 0.89 -22.56
C PHE A 4 6.96 2.00 -23.57
N ASP A 5 8.22 2.10 -24.00
CA ASP A 5 8.65 2.97 -25.10
C ASP A 5 8.31 2.28 -26.43
N LYS A 6 7.36 2.85 -27.17
CA LYS A 6 6.89 2.32 -28.46
C LYS A 6 7.91 2.51 -29.58
N THR A 7 8.74 3.55 -29.50
CA THR A 7 9.73 3.89 -30.51
C THR A 7 10.93 2.95 -30.39
N ALA A 8 11.46 2.79 -29.18
CA ALA A 8 12.59 1.90 -28.91
C ALA A 8 12.19 0.44 -28.66
N LYS A 9 10.88 0.15 -28.57
CA LYS A 9 10.32 -1.17 -28.19
C LYS A 9 10.93 -1.71 -26.89
N ARG A 10 11.05 -0.86 -25.87
CA ARG A 10 11.72 -1.19 -24.60
C ARG A 10 10.83 -0.94 -23.38
N CYS A 11 10.96 -1.81 -22.38
CA CYS A 11 10.31 -1.66 -21.08
C CYS A 11 11.22 -0.91 -20.09
N HIS A 12 10.68 0.14 -19.47
CA HIS A 12 11.28 0.86 -18.38
C HIS A 12 10.58 0.46 -17.07
N TRP A 13 11.23 -0.37 -16.27
CA TRP A 13 10.70 -0.81 -14.98
C TRP A 13 10.81 0.29 -13.93
N LEU A 14 9.71 0.54 -13.22
CA LEU A 14 9.61 1.58 -12.19
C LEU A 14 9.31 0.93 -10.84
N SER A 15 10.11 1.27 -9.83
CA SER A 15 9.87 0.86 -8.44
C SER A 15 8.72 1.62 -7.76
N PHE A 16 8.15 2.62 -8.44
CA PHE A 16 7.06 3.47 -7.94
C PHE A 16 5.85 3.46 -8.89
N THR A 17 4.76 4.07 -8.42
CA THR A 17 3.59 4.43 -9.23
C THR A 17 3.51 5.95 -9.34
N SER A 18 2.55 6.44 -10.12
CA SER A 18 2.30 7.87 -10.21
C SER A 18 1.68 8.51 -8.98
N LEU A 19 1.23 7.72 -8.01
CA LEU A 19 0.73 8.20 -6.72
C LEU A 19 1.86 8.45 -5.70
N GLU A 20 3.10 8.05 -6.02
CA GLU A 20 4.23 8.24 -5.13
C GLU A 20 4.62 9.73 -5.07
N ASN A 21 4.96 10.22 -3.88
CA ASN A 21 5.44 11.58 -3.71
C ASN A 21 6.71 11.82 -4.52
N GLY A 22 6.69 12.84 -5.38
CA GLY A 22 7.79 13.18 -6.29
C GLY A 22 7.66 12.58 -7.70
N ALA A 23 6.73 11.65 -7.93
CA ALA A 23 6.42 11.19 -9.28
C ALA A 23 5.62 12.25 -10.03
N ARG A 24 5.98 12.52 -11.30
CA ARG A 24 5.24 13.44 -12.19
C ARG A 24 4.83 12.72 -13.46
N LYS A 25 3.54 12.73 -13.78
CA LYS A 25 3.06 12.25 -15.08
C LYS A 25 3.37 13.30 -16.14
N LYS A 26 4.01 12.88 -17.24
CA LYS A 26 4.18 13.68 -18.45
C LYS A 26 3.43 12.98 -19.57
N HIS A 27 2.68 13.76 -20.35
CA HIS A 27 2.07 13.24 -21.57
C HIS A 27 3.12 13.16 -22.66
N ASP A 28 3.37 11.95 -23.16
CA ASP A 28 4.29 11.68 -24.25
C ASP A 28 3.74 10.50 -25.06
N THR A 29 3.47 10.75 -26.35
CA THR A 29 2.84 9.75 -27.22
C THR A 29 3.77 8.59 -27.54
N ALA A 30 5.08 8.68 -27.29
CA ALA A 30 6.00 7.57 -27.44
C ALA A 30 5.86 6.51 -26.32
N PHE A 31 5.29 6.88 -25.17
CA PHE A 31 5.24 6.02 -23.98
C PHE A 31 3.83 5.55 -23.63
N LEU A 32 3.74 4.30 -23.16
CA LEU A 32 2.54 3.75 -22.52
C LEU A 32 2.87 3.36 -21.08
N LEU A 33 2.20 3.99 -20.10
CA LEU A 33 2.41 3.70 -18.67
C LEU A 33 1.43 2.62 -18.19
N TYR A 34 1.98 1.57 -17.58
CA TYR A 34 1.22 0.48 -16.96
C TYR A 34 1.49 0.44 -15.45
N GLU A 35 0.44 0.67 -14.67
CA GLU A 35 0.50 0.71 -13.21
C GLU A 35 -0.14 -0.54 -12.62
N LYS A 36 0.53 -1.16 -11.65
CA LYS A 36 0.01 -2.37 -11.02
C LYS A 36 -1.16 -1.99 -10.11
N LYS A 37 -2.35 -2.51 -10.43
CA LYS A 37 -3.61 -2.17 -9.76
C LYS A 37 -3.55 -2.26 -8.23
N ASP A 38 -2.80 -3.21 -7.67
CA ASP A 38 -2.67 -3.39 -6.22
C ASP A 38 -2.13 -2.14 -5.49
N TYR A 39 -1.29 -1.36 -6.17
CA TYR A 39 -0.62 -0.17 -5.63
C TYR A 39 -1.35 1.15 -5.94
N VAL A 40 -2.36 1.12 -6.81
CA VAL A 40 -3.14 2.31 -7.22
C VAL A 40 -4.61 2.23 -6.83
N ARG A 41 -5.11 1.06 -6.42
CA ARG A 41 -6.48 0.90 -5.93
C ARG A 41 -6.63 1.61 -4.58
N ASN A 42 -7.69 2.40 -4.48
CA ASN A 42 -8.17 3.06 -3.26
C ASN A 42 -9.27 2.24 -2.54
N CYS A 43 -9.48 0.99 -2.97
CA CYS A 43 -10.52 0.09 -2.47
C CYS A 43 -9.97 -1.34 -2.29
N ILE A 44 -10.67 -2.15 -1.50
CA ILE A 44 -10.32 -3.55 -1.22
C ILE A 44 -11.27 -4.53 -1.92
N ILE A 45 -10.74 -5.70 -2.30
CA ILE A 45 -11.53 -6.84 -2.80
C ILE A 45 -11.50 -7.93 -1.73
N GLY A 46 -12.68 -8.46 -1.38
CA GLY A 46 -12.83 -9.42 -0.28
C GLY A 46 -12.22 -8.87 1.01
N LYS A 47 -11.31 -9.62 1.63
CA LYS A 47 -10.64 -9.24 2.88
C LYS A 47 -9.49 -8.23 2.71
N GLY A 48 -9.19 -7.77 1.49
CA GLY A 48 -8.09 -6.84 1.26
C GLY A 48 -6.69 -7.41 1.50
N ALA A 49 -6.51 -8.74 1.42
CA ALA A 49 -5.21 -9.39 1.61
C ALA A 49 -4.14 -8.99 0.57
N THR A 50 -4.57 -8.49 -0.60
CA THR A 50 -3.70 -8.00 -1.69
C THR A 50 -3.64 -6.47 -1.76
N TYR A 51 -4.24 -5.76 -0.80
CA TYR A 51 -4.24 -4.31 -0.80
C TYR A 51 -2.82 -3.77 -0.56
N LYS A 52 -2.33 -2.94 -1.49
CA LYS A 52 -1.00 -2.30 -1.44
C LYS A 52 -1.07 -0.79 -1.67
N GLY A 53 -2.22 -0.19 -1.41
CA GLY A 53 -2.39 1.27 -1.47
C GLY A 53 -1.65 2.00 -0.35
N ASN A 54 -1.78 3.32 -0.33
CA ASN A 54 -1.00 4.23 0.52
C ASN A 54 -1.78 4.78 1.74
N VAL A 55 -2.99 4.30 2.02
CA VAL A 55 -3.72 4.69 3.24
C VAL A 55 -2.91 4.30 4.48
N SER A 56 -2.69 5.26 5.38
CA SER A 56 -1.86 5.15 6.59
C SER A 56 -2.56 5.70 7.84
N VAL A 57 -3.89 5.70 7.84
CA VAL A 57 -4.72 6.22 8.93
C VAL A 57 -5.83 5.21 9.22
N THR A 58 -6.09 4.97 10.50
CA THR A 58 -7.13 4.04 10.96
C THR A 58 -8.53 4.60 10.74
N ARG A 59 -9.57 3.78 10.94
CA ARG A 59 -10.97 4.22 10.85
C ARG A 59 -11.34 5.33 11.84
N SER A 60 -10.65 5.40 12.98
CA SER A 60 -10.86 6.45 14.00
C SER A 60 -10.03 7.71 13.74
N GLY A 61 -9.19 7.72 12.69
CA GLY A 61 -8.34 8.86 12.35
C GLY A 61 -6.96 8.83 12.99
N ILE A 62 -6.56 7.73 13.64
CA ILE A 62 -5.23 7.62 14.26
C ILE A 62 -4.19 7.28 13.18
N GLU A 63 -3.05 7.96 13.22
CA GLU A 63 -1.95 7.66 12.31
C GLU A 63 -1.40 6.24 12.59
N CYS A 64 -1.07 5.52 11.52
CA CYS A 64 -0.47 4.21 11.66
C CYS A 64 1.01 4.31 12.11
N GLN A 65 1.42 3.39 12.98
CA GLN A 65 2.82 3.08 13.26
C GLN A 65 3.46 2.39 12.05
N ALA A 66 4.73 2.70 11.80
CA ALA A 66 5.50 2.05 10.74
C ALA A 66 5.75 0.56 11.05
N TRP A 67 5.59 -0.32 10.06
CA TRP A 67 5.78 -1.78 10.20
C TRP A 67 7.22 -2.20 10.54
N ASN A 68 8.20 -1.32 10.35
CA ASN A 68 9.58 -1.54 10.77
C ASN A 68 9.91 -0.86 12.12
N SER A 69 8.95 -0.16 12.73
CA SER A 69 9.07 0.42 14.06
C SER A 69 8.51 -0.53 15.10
N THR A 70 9.14 -0.56 16.28
CA THR A 70 8.64 -1.27 17.47
C THR A 70 8.04 -0.32 18.50
N ILE A 71 7.89 0.97 18.17
CA ILE A 71 7.37 2.02 19.04
C ILE A 71 6.13 2.67 18.39
N PRO A 72 5.04 2.93 19.14
CA PRO A 72 4.84 2.58 20.56
C PRO A 72 4.54 1.10 20.81
N HIS A 73 4.17 0.33 19.78
CA HIS A 73 3.75 -1.06 19.93
C HIS A 73 4.78 -2.04 19.40
N GLU A 74 5.40 -2.81 20.30
CA GLU A 74 6.30 -3.89 19.90
C GLU A 74 5.54 -5.03 19.21
N HIS A 75 6.07 -5.58 18.11
CA HIS A 75 5.39 -6.62 17.34
C HIS A 75 6.34 -7.47 16.46
N SER A 76 5.86 -8.64 16.04
CA SER A 76 6.59 -9.56 15.15
C SER A 76 6.21 -9.47 13.66
N PHE A 77 5.42 -8.47 13.27
CA PHE A 77 5.02 -8.23 11.87
C PHE A 77 6.11 -7.50 11.07
N LEU A 78 7.29 -8.13 10.99
CA LEU A 78 8.43 -7.56 10.28
C LEU A 78 8.32 -7.80 8.77
N PRO A 79 8.77 -6.84 7.92
CA PRO A 79 8.76 -7.00 6.47
C PRO A 79 9.59 -8.19 5.99
N SER A 80 10.64 -8.55 6.73
CA SER A 80 11.50 -9.71 6.48
C SER A 80 10.76 -11.05 6.65
N SER A 81 9.86 -11.13 7.64
CA SER A 81 9.08 -12.33 7.95
C SER A 81 7.85 -12.50 7.05
N TYR A 82 7.28 -11.39 6.56
CA TYR A 82 6.09 -11.38 5.70
C TYR A 82 6.43 -10.94 4.27
N ARG A 83 7.34 -11.68 3.60
CA ARG A 83 7.74 -11.39 2.22
C ARG A 83 6.52 -11.38 1.29
N GLY A 84 6.48 -10.40 0.38
CA GLY A 84 5.40 -10.23 -0.59
C GLY A 84 4.14 -9.53 -0.07
N LYS A 85 4.00 -9.35 1.25
CA LYS A 85 2.86 -8.65 1.89
C LYS A 85 2.98 -7.13 1.89
N ASP A 86 4.10 -6.59 1.41
CA ASP A 86 4.29 -5.15 1.22
C ASP A 86 4.10 -4.35 2.52
N LEU A 87 4.64 -4.87 3.63
CA LEU A 87 4.66 -4.19 4.93
C LEU A 87 5.66 -3.02 4.90
N GLN A 88 5.38 -2.01 4.08
CA GLN A 88 6.23 -0.84 3.89
C GLN A 88 5.64 0.38 4.61
N ARG A 89 6.53 1.22 5.15
CA ARG A 89 6.17 2.42 5.91
C ARG A 89 5.11 2.09 6.96
N ASN A 90 4.06 2.89 7.06
CA ASN A 90 2.93 2.72 7.96
C ASN A 90 1.62 2.47 7.20
N TYR A 91 1.67 1.86 6.01
CA TYR A 91 0.46 1.65 5.22
C TYR A 91 -0.41 0.54 5.80
N CYS A 92 -1.73 0.69 5.72
CA CYS A 92 -2.69 -0.33 6.14
C CYS A 92 -2.50 -1.61 5.31
N ARG A 93 -2.38 -2.76 5.97
CA ARG A 93 -2.17 -4.07 5.32
C ARG A 93 -2.99 -5.14 6.02
N ASN A 94 -3.27 -6.23 5.30
CA ASN A 94 -3.88 -7.42 5.88
C ASN A 94 -2.98 -8.64 5.62
N PRO A 95 -1.85 -8.77 6.35
CA PRO A 95 -0.85 -9.79 6.05
C PRO A 95 -1.39 -11.22 6.19
N ARG A 96 -2.28 -11.45 7.16
CA ARG A 96 -2.87 -12.77 7.47
C ARG A 96 -4.21 -13.03 6.77
N GLY A 97 -4.81 -12.04 6.12
CA GLY A 97 -6.10 -12.21 5.44
C GLY A 97 -7.28 -12.34 6.41
N GLU A 98 -7.24 -11.55 7.48
CA GLU A 98 -8.25 -11.51 8.54
C GLU A 98 -9.55 -10.85 8.04
N GLU A 99 -10.71 -11.24 8.60
CA GLU A 99 -12.04 -10.73 8.17
C GLU A 99 -12.20 -9.21 8.34
N GLY A 100 -11.49 -8.60 9.29
CA GLY A 100 -11.58 -7.16 9.56
C GLY A 100 -10.99 -6.24 8.48
N GLY A 101 -10.38 -6.80 7.43
CA GLY A 101 -9.76 -6.03 6.36
C GLY A 101 -8.36 -5.52 6.70
N PRO A 102 -7.81 -4.58 5.91
CA PRO A 102 -6.51 -3.97 6.20
C PRO A 102 -6.52 -3.19 7.51
N TRP A 103 -5.46 -3.38 8.28
CA TRP A 103 -5.24 -2.77 9.59
C TRP A 103 -3.80 -2.28 9.72
N CYS A 104 -3.51 -1.56 10.79
CA CYS A 104 -2.15 -1.19 11.17
C CYS A 104 -2.01 -1.12 12.70
N PHE A 105 -0.78 -1.20 13.20
CA PHE A 105 -0.47 -0.70 14.54
C PHE A 105 -0.68 0.82 14.55
N THR A 106 -1.12 1.39 15.67
CA THR A 106 -1.40 2.84 15.72
C THR A 106 -0.29 3.61 16.40
N SER A 107 -0.19 4.91 16.17
CA SER A 107 0.75 5.78 16.89
C SER A 107 0.28 6.12 18.31
N ASP A 108 -0.96 5.79 18.68
CA ASP A 108 -1.50 5.97 20.03
C ASP A 108 -1.10 4.79 20.93
N PRO A 109 -0.36 5.02 22.04
CA PRO A 109 0.00 3.97 23.00
C PRO A 109 -1.19 3.25 23.65
N LYS A 110 -2.38 3.86 23.65
CA LYS A 110 -3.60 3.25 24.23
C LYS A 110 -4.30 2.30 23.25
N THR A 111 -4.06 2.46 21.95
CA THR A 111 -4.73 1.70 20.90
C THR A 111 -3.69 0.89 20.12
N ARG A 112 -3.52 -0.40 20.48
CA ARG A 112 -2.44 -1.22 19.88
C ARG A 112 -2.54 -1.32 18.36
N HIS A 113 -3.69 -1.69 17.84
CA HIS A 113 -3.94 -1.80 16.41
C HIS A 113 -5.40 -1.50 16.12
N GLU A 114 -5.69 -1.04 14.90
CA GLU A 114 -7.05 -0.79 14.46
C GLU A 114 -7.19 -1.02 12.96
N ALA A 115 -8.39 -1.43 12.54
CA ALA A 115 -8.75 -1.52 11.13
C ALA A 115 -8.77 -0.14 10.47
N CYS A 116 -8.37 -0.09 9.20
CA CYS A 116 -8.42 1.11 8.38
C CYS A 116 -9.74 1.20 7.63
N LYS A 117 -10.23 2.43 7.41
CA LYS A 117 -11.46 2.66 6.65
C LYS A 117 -11.16 2.70 5.15
N ILE A 118 -11.05 1.52 4.53
CA ILE A 118 -10.87 1.39 3.08
C ILE A 118 -12.15 0.77 2.50
N PRO A 119 -12.81 1.43 1.53
CA PRO A 119 -14.06 0.92 0.97
C PRO A 119 -13.84 -0.37 0.18
N LEU A 120 -14.87 -1.21 0.10
CA LEU A 120 -14.92 -2.29 -0.88
C LEU A 120 -14.96 -1.68 -2.28
N CYS A 121 -14.26 -2.31 -3.23
CA CYS A 121 -14.39 -1.91 -4.62
C CYS A 121 -15.83 -2.15 -5.06
N SER A 122 -16.52 -1.10 -5.50
CA SER A 122 -17.74 -1.23 -6.28
C SER A 122 -17.39 -2.05 -7.53
N GLU A 123 -18.24 -3.01 -7.89
CA GLU A 123 -18.24 -3.54 -9.24
C GLU A 123 -18.59 -2.44 -10.25
#